data_AF-A0A9D9G2T9-F1
#
_entry.id   AF-A0A9D9G2T9-F1
#
_cell.length_a   1.000
_cell.length_b   1.000
_cell.length_c   1.000
_cell.angle_alpha   90.00
_cell.angle_beta   90.00
_cell.angle_gamma   90.00
#
_symmetry.space_group_name_H-M   'P 1'
#
loop_
_entity.id
_entity.type
_entity.pdbx_description
1 polymer ?
#
loop_
_entity_poly.entity_id
_entity_poly.type
_entity_poly.pdbx_seq_one_letter_code
_entity_poly.pdbx_strand_id
1 'polypeptide(L)' 'MRDVDWKAELLASGRFNKKEEKLLKFGAKNFMQGIYLGYMYSRWRKIRGLDKDAPIENTGQMQSSFKEFEKINSKN' A
#
# COMPACT_ATOMS: atom_id res chain seq x y z
N MET A 1 -3.54 -20.59 -3.03
CA MET A 1 -2.79 -19.43 -2.53
C MET A 1 -2.67 -19.58 -1.03
N ARG A 2 -1.48 -19.47 -0.43
CA ARG A 2 -1.37 -19.42 1.03
C ARG A 2 -1.86 -18.04 1.45
N ASP A 3 -2.89 -17.97 2.29
CA ASP A 3 -3.27 -16.71 2.93
C ASP A 3 -2.12 -16.30 3.85
N VAL A 4 -1.42 -15.24 3.46
CA VAL A 4 -0.35 -14.67 4.27
C VAL A 4 -1.02 -13.85 5.37
N ASP A 5 -0.87 -14.27 6.62
CA ASP A 5 -1.26 -13.45 7.76
C ASP A 5 -0.23 -12.32 7.96
N TRP A 6 -0.40 -11.28 7.15
CA TRP A 6 0.47 -10.12 7.16
C TRP A 6 0.50 -9.41 8.52
N LYS A 7 -0.55 -9.54 9.33
CA LYS A 7 -0.60 -8.91 10.67
C LYS A 7 0.33 -9.64 11.62
N ALA A 8 0.34 -10.97 11.59
CA ALA A 8 1.25 -11.79 12.37
C ALA A 8 2.71 -11.58 11.94
N GLU A 9 2.98 -11.55 10.64
CA GLU A 9 4.32 -11.25 10.11
C GLU A 9 4.80 -9.84 10.51
N LEU A 10 3.93 -8.84 10.35
CA LEU A 10 4.26 -7.48 10.75
C LEU A 10 4.58 -7.42 12.25
N LEU A 11 3.78 -8.08 13.10
CA LEU A 11 3.99 -8.13 14.54
C LEU A 11 5.31 -8.82 14.92
N ALA A 12 5.74 -9.84 14.15
CA ALA A 12 7.03 -10.50 14.32
C ALA A 12 8.22 -9.67 13.83
N SER A 13 8.00 -8.72 12.90
CA SER A 13 9.07 -7.96 12.25
C SER A 13 9.75 -6.91 13.13
N GLY A 14 9.16 -6.50 14.25
CA GLY A 14 9.70 -5.41 15.05
C GLY A 14 8.98 -5.15 16.37
N ARG A 15 9.33 -4.02 17.01
CA ARG A 15 8.73 -3.58 18.26
C ARG A 15 7.52 -2.68 17.97
N PHE A 16 6.38 -3.05 18.55
CA PHE A 16 5.14 -2.28 18.50
C PHE A 16 4.75 -1.83 19.89
N ASN A 17 3.98 -0.75 19.96
CA ASN A 17 3.37 -0.34 21.21
C ASN A 17 2.15 -1.22 21.54
N LYS A 18 1.69 -1.21 22.80
CA LYS A 18 0.54 -2.01 23.24
C LYS A 18 -0.75 -1.74 22.45
N LYS A 19 -0.93 -0.52 21.93
CA LYS A 19 -2.13 -0.16 21.13
C LYS A 19 -2.08 -0.77 19.74
N GLU A 20 -0.92 -0.71 19.09
CA GLU A 20 -0.63 -1.31 17.79
C GLU A 20 -0.76 -2.83 17.84
N GLU A 21 -0.18 -3.49 18.85
CA GLU A 21 -0.32 -4.94 19.02
C GLU A 21 -1.78 -5.35 19.18
N LYS A 22 -2.54 -4.61 19.99
CA LYS A 22 -3.97 -4.86 20.19
C LYS A 22 -4.75 -4.67 18.89
N LEU A 23 -4.41 -3.66 18.10
CA LEU A 23 -5.05 -3.41 16.81
C LEU A 23 -4.74 -4.52 15.79
N LEU A 24 -3.50 -5.01 15.75
CA LEU A 24 -3.09 -6.09 14.85
C LEU A 24 -3.74 -7.43 15.25
N LYS A 25 -3.83 -7.73 16.55
CA LYS A 25 -4.42 -8.99 17.04
C LYS A 25 -5.95 -9.02 17.00
N PHE A 26 -6.61 -7.93 17.37
CA PHE A 26 -8.07 -7.90 17.54
C PHE A 26 -8.81 -7.12 16.45
N GLY A 27 -8.10 -6.41 15.57
CA GLY A 27 -8.70 -5.62 14.49
C GLY A 27 -9.22 -4.24 14.90
N ALA A 28 -9.67 -3.47 13.92
CA ALA A 28 -10.20 -2.13 14.10
C ALA A 28 -11.65 -2.17 14.60
N LYS A 29 -11.96 -1.34 15.60
CA LYS A 29 -13.32 -1.18 16.17
C LYS A 29 -13.98 0.13 15.79
N ASN A 30 -13.24 1.05 15.16
CA ASN A 30 -13.74 2.32 14.69
C ASN A 30 -13.01 2.75 13.41
N PHE A 31 -13.54 3.76 12.74
CA PHE A 31 -13.03 4.25 11.46
C PHE A 31 -11.56 4.66 11.53
N MET A 32 -11.15 5.44 12.53
CA MET A 32 -9.77 5.91 12.68
C MET A 32 -8.79 4.77 12.89
N GLN A 33 -9.19 3.73 13.63
CA GLN A 33 -8.42 2.50 13.76
C GLN A 33 -8.33 1.74 12.43
N GLY A 34 -9.35 1.80 11.58
CA GLY A 34 -9.33 1.25 10.22
C GLY A 34 -8.31 1.96 9.34
N ILE A 35 -8.31 3.30 9.34
CA ILE A 35 -7.30 4.11 8.63
C ILE A 35 -5.89 3.75 9.11
N TYR A 36 -5.70 3.66 10.42
CA TYR A 36 -4.40 3.32 11.00
C TYR A 36 -3.97 1.88 10.69
N LEU A 37 -4.91 0.93 10.60
CA LEU A 37 -4.63 -0.43 10.16
C LEU A 37 -4.19 -0.46 8.69
N GLY A 38 -4.78 0.38 7.83
CA GLY A 38 -4.33 0.58 6.45
C GLY A 38 -2.89 1.14 6.34
N TYR A 39 -2.52 2.04 7.24
CA TYR A 39 -1.13 2.50 7.37
C TYR A 39 -0.18 1.35 7.74
N MET A 40 -0.57 0.50 8.71
CA MET A 40 0.22 -0.67 9.11
C MET A 40 0.37 -1.68 7.97
N TYR A 41 -0.67 -1.92 7.18
CA TYR A 41 -0.58 -2.75 5.98
C TYR A 41 0.43 -2.20 4.97
N SER A 42 0.39 -0.88 4.72
CA SER A 42 1.37 -0.23 3.84
C SER A 42 2.80 -0.37 4.37
N ARG A 43 2.99 -0.28 5.69
CA ARG A 43 4.29 -0.54 6.33
C ARG A 43 4.77 -1.97 6.12
N TRP A 44 3.90 -2.97 6.28
CA TRP A 44 4.23 -4.37 5.99
C TRP A 44 4.65 -4.58 4.52
N ARG A 45 3.92 -3.99 3.56
CA ARG A 45 4.29 -4.04 2.13
C ARG A 45 5.69 -3.47 1.89
N LYS A 46 6.07 -2.38 2.56
CA LYS A 46 7.41 -1.80 2.48
C LYS A 46 8.49 -2.75 3.00
N ILE A 47 8.27 -3.40 4.14
CA ILE A 47 9.21 -4.38 4.72
C ILE A 47 9.42 -5.55 3.75
N ARG A 48 8.35 -5.99 3.07
CA ARG A 48 8.39 -7.06 2.06
C ARG A 48 9.02 -6.62 0.73
N GLY A 49 9.34 -5.33 0.55
CA GLY A 49 9.82 -4.79 -0.72
C GLY A 49 8.75 -4.71 -1.82
N LEU A 50 7.47 -4.92 -1.48
CA LEU A 50 6.32 -4.84 -2.39
C LEU A 50 5.93 -3.40 -2.72
N ASP A 51 6.49 -2.41 -2.02
CA ASP A 51 6.35 -0.98 -2.38
C ASP A 51 7.11 -0.64 -3.69
N LYS A 52 7.92 -1.58 -4.21
CA LYS A 52 8.65 -1.48 -5.47
C LYS A 52 7.87 -2.01 -6.67
N ASP A 53 6.59 -2.33 -6.51
CA ASP A 53 5.69 -2.43 -7.66
C ASP A 53 5.64 -1.04 -8.29
N ALA A 54 6.63 -0.74 -9.13
CA ALA A 54 6.67 0.45 -9.95
C ALA A 54 5.29 0.57 -10.59
N PRO A 55 4.70 1.78 -10.62
CA PRO A 55 3.39 1.94 -11.24
C PRO A 55 3.45 1.28 -12.61
N ILE A 56 2.72 0.16 -12.74
CA ILE A 56 2.68 -0.58 -13.99
C ILE A 56 2.09 0.40 -14.99
N GLU A 57 2.82 0.62 -16.08
CA GLU A 57 2.37 1.55 -17.11
C GLU A 57 0.96 1.11 -17.53
N ASN A 58 0.00 2.04 -17.47
CA ASN A 58 -1.39 1.74 -17.79
C ASN A 58 -1.52 1.58 -19.31
N THR A 59 -1.11 0.41 -19.82
CA THR A 59 -1.15 0.06 -21.25
C THR A 59 -2.52 -0.41 -21.72
N GLY A 60 -3.45 -0.65 -20.79
CA GLY A 60 -4.75 -1.28 -21.06
C GLY A 60 -5.94 -0.31 -21.09
N GLN A 61 -5.83 0.86 -20.47
CA GLN A 61 -6.83 1.91 -20.64
C GLN A 61 -6.34 2.86 -21.74
N MET A 62 -7.20 3.19 -22.70
CA MET A 62 -6.99 4.26 -23.69
C MET A 62 -7.00 5.63 -22.99
N GLN A 63 -6.10 5.83 -22.03
CA GLN A 63 -5.91 7.08 -21.33
C GLN A 63 -4.80 7.82 -22.04
N SER A 64 -5.16 8.98 -22.62
CA SER A 64 -4.17 9.90 -23.15
C SER A 64 -3.22 10.36 -22.04
N SER A 65 -1.92 10.30 -22.31
CA SER A 65 -0.91 10.68 -21.32
C SER A 65 -0.52 12.16 -21.45
N PHE A 66 -0.11 12.79 -20.35
CA PHE A 66 0.40 14.18 -20.40
C PHE A 66 1.60 14.32 -21.35
N LYS A 67 2.41 13.27 -21.50
CA LYS A 67 3.51 13.20 -22.48
C LYS A 67 3.01 13.30 -23.93
N GLU A 68 1.84 12.77 -24.25
CA GLU A 68 1.23 12.92 -25.59
C GLU A 68 0.73 14.35 -25.81
N PHE A 69 0.14 14.97 -24.79
CA PHE A 69 -0.31 16.36 -24.84
C PHE A 69 0.85 17.33 -25.11
N GLU A 70 2.00 17.16 -24.43
CA GLU A 70 3.19 17.97 -24.69
C GLU A 70 3.78 17.75 -26.10
N LYS A 71 3.79 16.52 -26.61
CA LYS A 71 4.24 16.23 -27.98
C LYS A 71 3.39 16.89 -29.06
N ILE A 72 2.08 17.02 -28.84
CA ILE A 72 1.18 17.70 -29.77
C ILE A 72 1.45 19.21 -29.76
N ASN A 73 1.61 19.80 -28.57
CA ASN A 73 1.75 21.25 -28.43
C ASN A 73 3.17 21.78 -28.69
N SER A 74 4.21 20.95 -28.61
CA SER A 74 5.60 21.36 -28.93
C SER A 74 5.89 21.40 -30.44
N LYS A 75 4.95 20.97 -31.29
CA LYS A 75 5.09 20.96 -32.75
C LYS A 75 4.34 22.11 -33.44
N ASN A 76 3.72 23.01 -32.67
CA ASN A 76 3.15 24.28 -33.12
C ASN A 76 4.06 25.43 -32.66
#